data_AF-A0A955XUT6-F1
#
_entry.id   AF-A0A955XUT6-F1
#
_cell.length_a   1.000
_cell.length_b   1.000
_cell.length_c   1.000
_cell.angle_alpha   90.00
_cell.angle_beta   90.00
_cell.angle_gamma   90.00
#
_symmetry.space_group_name_H-M   'P 1'
#
loop_
_entity.id
_entity.type
_entity.pdbx_description
1 polymer ?
#
loop_
_entity_poly.entity_id
_entity_poly.type
_entity_poly.pdbx_seq_one_letter_code
_entity_poly.pdbx_strand_id
1 'polypeptide(L)'
;MPSCSPNLVAIVTIGTLTLGATNTIAAQHVPLSAAQSDPKTLDWMQGFPPPPEKLITQPDSNYFSFPKLRWTVCHLREFLPTEQVSRGIGAPLPLAYDLDETAIDALTFQPIGGGEQMTWRESLSANYTDGMLILHKGKIVYERYLGCLDETGQHGAMSMTKSLT
;
A
#
# COMPACT_ATOMS: atom_id res chain seq x y z
N MET A 1 -77.41 -32.66 -39.14
CA MET A 1 -76.68 -32.44 -40.41
C MET A 1 -75.85 -31.17 -40.26
N PRO A 2 -74.61 -31.15 -40.77
CA PRO A 2 -73.43 -31.21 -39.90
C PRO A 2 -72.46 -30.03 -40.09
N SER A 3 -71.47 -29.89 -39.21
CA SER A 3 -70.07 -29.59 -39.54
C SER A 3 -69.25 -29.58 -38.24
N CYS A 4 -68.57 -30.67 -37.89
CA CYS A 4 -67.16 -30.98 -38.20
C CYS A 4 -66.13 -30.08 -37.48
N SER A 5 -65.42 -30.70 -36.53
CA SER A 5 -64.20 -30.26 -35.85
C SER A 5 -63.04 -29.97 -36.84
N PRO A 6 -61.91 -29.37 -36.41
CA PRO A 6 -60.89 -30.17 -35.71
C PRO A 6 -60.15 -29.46 -34.55
N ASN A 7 -59.58 -30.32 -33.71
CA ASN A 7 -58.59 -30.02 -32.67
C ASN A 7 -57.37 -29.29 -33.24
N LEU A 8 -56.95 -28.21 -32.58
CA LEU A 8 -55.61 -27.65 -32.73
C LEU A 8 -54.82 -27.98 -31.46
N VAL A 9 -53.92 -28.94 -31.60
CA VAL A 9 -52.86 -29.27 -30.66
C VAL A 9 -51.92 -28.04 -30.59
N ALA A 10 -51.93 -27.33 -29.47
CA ALA A 10 -50.92 -26.32 -29.19
C ALA A 10 -49.63 -27.03 -28.76
N ILE A 11 -48.67 -27.10 -29.68
CA ILE A 11 -47.30 -27.54 -29.40
C ILE A 11 -46.66 -26.51 -28.48
N VAL A 12 -46.42 -26.88 -27.22
CA VAL A 12 -45.61 -26.10 -26.28
C VAL A 12 -44.14 -26.33 -26.64
N THR A 13 -43.55 -25.39 -27.38
CA THR A 13 -42.11 -25.36 -27.62
C THR A 13 -41.41 -24.88 -26.35
N ILE A 14 -40.92 -25.81 -25.54
CA ILE A 14 -40.04 -25.50 -24.41
C ILE A 14 -38.69 -25.09 -25.00
N GLY A 15 -38.47 -23.79 -25.16
CA GLY A 15 -37.16 -23.23 -25.46
C GLY A 15 -36.25 -23.39 -24.22
N THR A 16 -35.29 -24.30 -24.29
CA THR A 16 -34.23 -24.44 -23.30
C THR A 16 -33.31 -23.22 -23.37
N LEU A 17 -33.50 -22.28 -22.45
CA LEU A 17 -32.60 -21.14 -22.24
C LEU A 17 -31.32 -21.67 -21.56
N THR A 18 -30.27 -21.94 -22.34
CA THR A 18 -28.96 -22.30 -21.82
C THR A 18 -28.28 -21.05 -21.25
N LEU A 19 -28.34 -20.88 -19.92
CA LEU A 19 -27.50 -19.91 -19.20
C LEU A 19 -26.04 -20.37 -19.33
N GLY A 20 -25.30 -19.76 -20.26
CA GLY A 20 -23.85 -19.88 -20.31
C GLY A 20 -23.23 -19.14 -19.13
N ALA A 21 -22.70 -19.88 -18.16
CA ALA A 21 -21.88 -19.29 -17.10
C ALA A 21 -20.57 -18.78 -17.72
N THR A 22 -20.46 -17.47 -17.91
CA THR A 22 -19.17 -16.84 -18.21
C THR A 22 -18.34 -16.84 -16.93
N ASN A 23 -17.40 -17.78 -16.81
CA ASN A 23 -16.35 -17.69 -15.80
C ASN A 23 -15.42 -16.53 -16.16
N THR A 24 -15.65 -15.35 -15.59
CA THR A 24 -14.68 -14.27 -15.59
C THR A 24 -13.54 -14.66 -14.65
N ILE A 25 -12.43 -15.15 -15.21
CA ILE A 25 -11.18 -15.28 -14.46
C ILE A 25 -10.76 -13.86 -14.09
N ALA A 26 -10.90 -13.50 -12.81
CA ALA A 26 -10.32 -12.26 -12.30
C ALA A 26 -8.80 -12.34 -12.50
N ALA A 27 -8.25 -11.46 -13.33
CA ALA A 27 -6.81 -11.36 -13.49
C ALA A 27 -6.19 -11.03 -12.13
N GLN A 28 -5.33 -11.92 -11.62
CA GLN A 28 -4.51 -11.63 -10.45
C GLN A 28 -3.48 -10.57 -10.85
N HIS A 29 -3.77 -9.31 -10.57
CA HIS A 29 -2.82 -8.23 -10.80
C HIS A 29 -1.70 -8.35 -9.77
N VAL A 30 -0.49 -8.73 -10.21
CA VAL A 30 0.69 -8.72 -9.35
C VAL A 30 0.88 -7.28 -8.85
N PRO A 31 0.93 -7.03 -7.52
CA PRO A 31 1.14 -5.69 -7.02
C PRO A 31 2.50 -5.17 -7.50
N LEU A 32 2.55 -3.88 -7.84
CA LEU A 32 3.78 -3.20 -8.24
C LEU A 32 4.86 -3.37 -7.16
N SER A 33 6.11 -3.64 -7.55
CA SER A 33 7.22 -3.65 -6.58
C SER A 33 7.41 -2.31 -5.85
N ALA A 34 8.21 -2.29 -4.78
CA ALA A 34 8.54 -1.04 -4.08
C ALA A 34 9.19 0.01 -5.00
N ALA A 35 10.02 -0.39 -5.97
CA ALA A 35 10.59 0.57 -6.92
C ALA A 35 9.54 1.12 -7.90
N GLN A 36 8.66 0.24 -8.41
CA GLN A 36 7.62 0.62 -9.38
C GLN A 36 6.47 1.42 -8.76
N SER A 37 6.22 1.24 -7.47
CA SER A 37 5.19 1.96 -6.71
C SER A 37 5.75 3.15 -5.93
N ASP A 38 7.02 3.50 -6.13
CA ASP A 38 7.64 4.62 -5.43
C ASP A 38 6.88 5.92 -5.74
N PRO A 39 6.44 6.69 -4.73
CA PRO A 39 5.67 7.91 -4.94
C PRO A 39 6.35 8.95 -5.82
N LYS A 40 7.68 9.05 -5.77
CA LYS A 40 8.47 9.96 -6.60
C LYS A 40 8.50 9.46 -8.04
N THR A 41 8.66 8.15 -8.25
CA THR A 41 8.60 7.53 -9.59
C THR A 41 7.22 7.66 -10.23
N LEU A 42 6.15 7.63 -9.43
CA LEU A 42 4.78 7.76 -9.91
C LEU A 42 4.31 9.22 -10.01
N ASP A 43 5.12 10.21 -9.63
CA ASP A 43 4.78 11.63 -9.64
C ASP A 43 3.43 11.95 -8.96
N TRP A 44 3.14 11.28 -7.83
CA TRP A 44 1.90 11.56 -7.11
C TRP A 44 1.88 13.00 -6.60
N MET A 45 0.73 13.67 -6.80
CA MET A 45 0.45 15.01 -6.27
C MET A 45 1.48 16.09 -6.68
N GLN A 46 2.17 15.91 -7.81
CA GLN A 46 3.11 16.90 -8.36
C GLN A 46 2.41 17.90 -9.29
N GLY A 47 2.83 19.17 -9.23
CA GLY A 47 2.29 20.28 -10.03
C GLY A 47 1.19 21.10 -9.32
N PHE A 48 0.72 22.17 -9.99
CA PHE A 48 -0.35 23.02 -9.44
C PHE A 48 -1.36 23.50 -10.52
N PRO A 49 -2.58 22.94 -10.54
CA PRO A 49 -3.00 21.75 -9.80
C PRO A 49 -2.31 20.49 -10.36
N PRO A 50 -2.16 19.42 -9.56
CA PRO A 50 -1.71 18.13 -10.10
C PRO A 50 -2.68 17.62 -11.19
N PRO A 51 -2.19 16.87 -12.20
CA PRO A 51 -3.05 16.26 -13.21
C PRO A 51 -4.14 15.38 -12.59
N PRO A 52 -5.37 15.32 -13.17
CA PRO A 52 -6.48 14.56 -12.59
C PRO A 52 -6.17 13.10 -12.23
N GLU A 53 -5.37 12.43 -13.04
CA GLU A 53 -4.93 11.04 -12.86
C GLU A 53 -3.86 10.86 -11.78
N LYS A 54 -3.23 11.97 -11.33
CA LYS A 54 -2.23 12.03 -10.26
C LYS A 54 -2.79 12.58 -8.94
N LEU A 55 -4.09 12.88 -8.89
CA LEU A 55 -4.77 13.33 -7.69
C LEU A 55 -5.08 12.17 -6.75
N ILE A 56 -4.71 12.35 -5.49
CA ILE A 56 -5.08 11.50 -4.37
C ILE A 56 -6.16 12.24 -3.58
N THR A 57 -7.34 11.65 -3.45
CA THR A 57 -8.56 12.30 -2.95
C THR A 57 -9.33 11.40 -1.97
N GLN A 58 -10.37 11.95 -1.32
CA GLN A 58 -11.32 11.16 -0.52
C GLN A 58 -12.18 10.28 -1.45
N PRO A 59 -12.72 9.15 -0.98
CA PRO A 59 -12.69 8.61 0.40
C PRO A 59 -11.45 7.75 0.69
N ASP A 60 -11.44 7.04 1.82
CA ASP A 60 -10.42 6.06 2.24
C ASP A 60 -10.06 5.04 1.18
N SER A 61 -11.04 4.54 0.42
CA SER A 61 -10.83 3.62 -0.70
C SER A 61 -10.00 4.21 -1.85
N ASN A 62 -9.73 5.52 -1.85
CA ASN A 62 -8.82 6.17 -2.77
C ASN A 62 -7.46 6.45 -2.09
N TYR A 63 -7.41 7.32 -1.08
CA TYR A 63 -6.12 7.74 -0.51
C TYR A 63 -5.36 6.62 0.21
N PHE A 64 -6.06 5.58 0.65
CA PHE A 64 -5.47 4.42 1.34
C PHE A 64 -5.38 3.17 0.46
N SER A 65 -5.67 3.30 -0.84
CA SER A 65 -5.49 2.23 -1.81
C SER A 65 -4.05 2.10 -2.27
N PHE A 66 -3.58 0.90 -2.57
CA PHE A 66 -2.28 0.72 -3.21
C PHE A 66 -2.35 1.11 -4.69
N PRO A 67 -1.36 1.84 -5.25
CA PRO A 67 -0.11 2.29 -4.63
C PRO A 67 -0.17 3.67 -3.95
N LYS A 68 -1.30 4.38 -4.01
CA LYS A 68 -1.46 5.75 -3.48
C LYS A 68 -1.13 5.88 -1.99
N LEU A 69 -1.44 4.84 -1.20
CA LEU A 69 -1.14 4.78 0.23
C LEU A 69 0.34 5.08 0.51
N ARG A 70 1.24 4.69 -0.40
CA ARG A 70 2.69 4.91 -0.25
C ARG A 70 3.08 6.37 -0.29
N TRP A 71 2.29 7.25 -0.91
CA TRP A 71 2.46 8.70 -0.79
C TRP A 71 1.71 9.19 0.46
N THR A 72 0.47 8.76 0.62
CA THR A 72 -0.46 9.30 1.62
C THR A 72 0.06 9.20 3.05
N VAL A 73 0.67 8.08 3.43
CA VAL A 73 1.15 7.88 4.81
C VAL A 73 2.24 8.88 5.22
N CYS A 74 2.99 9.44 4.28
CA CYS A 74 3.93 10.53 4.55
C CYS A 74 3.25 11.90 4.61
N HIS A 75 2.06 12.07 4.05
CA HIS A 75 1.45 13.37 3.78
C HIS A 75 0.01 13.47 4.33
N LEU A 76 -0.37 12.64 5.31
CA LEU A 76 -1.70 12.62 5.92
C LEU A 76 -2.17 13.99 6.41
N ARG A 77 -1.26 14.86 6.84
CA ARG A 77 -1.55 16.23 7.32
C ARG A 77 -2.08 17.16 6.23
N GLU A 78 -1.81 16.85 4.96
CA GLU A 78 -2.32 17.61 3.81
C GLU A 78 -3.77 17.22 3.47
N PHE A 79 -4.27 16.15 4.09
CA PHE A 79 -5.50 15.49 3.65
C PHE A 79 -6.56 15.36 4.74
N LEU A 80 -6.14 15.10 5.98
CA LEU A 80 -7.02 14.97 7.14
C LEU A 80 -6.83 16.13 8.10
N PRO A 81 -7.87 16.49 8.89
CA PRO A 81 -7.69 17.36 10.04
C PRO A 81 -6.65 16.76 11.00
N THR A 82 -5.66 17.55 11.41
CA THR A 82 -4.61 17.12 12.33
C THR A 82 -4.36 18.16 13.40
N GLU A 83 -3.92 17.67 14.56
CA GLU A 83 -3.41 18.50 15.65
C GLU A 83 -1.89 18.33 15.76
N GLN A 84 -1.20 19.38 16.21
CA GLN A 84 0.24 19.32 16.45
C GLN A 84 0.52 18.80 17.85
N VAL A 85 1.29 17.71 17.95
CA VAL A 85 1.92 17.30 19.22
C VAL A 85 3.30 17.95 19.28
N SER A 86 3.48 18.92 20.18
CA SER A 86 4.73 19.68 20.30
C SER A 86 5.84 18.84 20.93
N ARG A 87 7.05 18.93 20.37
CA ARG A 87 8.29 18.41 20.97
C ARG A 87 8.91 19.33 22.03
N GLY A 88 8.27 20.47 22.34
CA GLY A 88 8.81 21.53 23.18
C GLY A 88 9.73 22.52 22.45
N ILE A 89 10.10 23.62 23.12
CA ILE A 89 10.94 24.70 22.56
C ILE A 89 12.45 24.52 22.81
N GLY A 90 12.82 23.53 23.63
CA GLY A 90 14.23 23.22 23.93
C GLY A 90 14.95 22.55 22.74
N ALA A 91 16.28 22.50 22.83
CA ALA A 91 17.09 21.74 21.90
C ALA A 91 16.85 20.23 22.10
N PRO A 92 16.71 19.43 21.01
CA PRO A 92 16.63 17.98 21.14
C PRO A 92 17.94 17.40 21.67
N LEU A 93 17.86 16.26 22.36
CA LEU A 93 19.04 15.50 22.74
C LEU A 93 19.54 14.73 21.50
N PRO A 94 20.77 14.96 21.00
CA PRO A 94 21.28 14.23 19.85
C PRO A 94 21.53 12.76 20.22
N LEU A 95 21.24 11.86 19.28
CA LEU A 95 21.64 10.45 19.38
C LEU A 95 23.06 10.29 18.82
N ALA A 96 23.85 9.43 19.46
CA ALA A 96 25.17 9.07 18.94
C ALA A 96 25.05 8.05 17.82
N TYR A 97 26.02 8.03 16.90
CA TYR A 97 26.06 7.13 15.75
C TYR A 97 27.24 6.14 15.88
N ASP A 98 27.02 4.92 15.42
CA ASP A 98 28.00 3.83 15.33
C ASP A 98 27.59 2.89 14.19
N LEU A 99 27.50 3.46 12.99
CA LEU A 99 26.88 2.84 11.83
C LEU A 99 27.71 1.67 11.29
N ASP A 100 27.05 0.54 11.05
CA ASP A 100 27.61 -0.58 10.27
C ASP A 100 26.57 -1.08 9.26
N GLU A 101 26.15 -0.17 8.39
CA GLU A 101 25.06 -0.43 7.47
C GLU A 101 25.38 -1.53 6.46
N THR A 102 26.64 -1.63 6.03
CA THR A 102 27.06 -2.65 5.06
C THR A 102 26.97 -4.05 5.68
N ALA A 103 27.42 -4.23 6.92
CA ALA A 103 27.29 -5.52 7.59
C ALA A 103 25.83 -5.87 7.85
N ILE A 104 25.02 -4.89 8.30
CA ILE A 104 23.59 -5.10 8.58
C ILE A 104 22.82 -5.42 7.29
N ASP A 105 23.05 -4.67 6.21
CA ASP A 105 22.43 -4.90 4.89
C ASP A 105 22.72 -6.31 4.34
N ALA A 106 23.88 -6.89 4.68
CA ALA A 106 24.32 -8.20 4.24
C ALA A 106 23.80 -9.37 5.09
N LEU A 107 23.19 -9.11 6.26
CA LEU A 107 22.61 -10.16 7.11
C LEU A 107 21.58 -10.96 6.32
N THR A 108 21.70 -12.28 6.31
CA THR A 108 20.73 -13.16 5.66
C THR A 108 19.82 -13.82 6.67
N PHE A 109 18.56 -14.01 6.28
CA PHE A 109 17.59 -14.72 7.09
C PHE A 109 16.53 -15.40 6.23
N GLN A 110 15.81 -16.33 6.83
CA GLN A 110 14.66 -16.99 6.24
C GLN A 110 13.38 -16.27 6.69
N PRO A 111 12.54 -15.76 5.77
CA PRO A 111 11.26 -15.16 6.16
C PRO A 111 10.37 -16.10 6.96
N ILE A 112 9.61 -15.53 7.91
CA ILE A 112 8.59 -16.25 8.66
C ILE A 112 7.51 -16.73 7.69
N GLY A 113 7.08 -17.99 7.83
CA GLY A 113 6.10 -18.61 6.93
C GLY A 113 6.71 -19.36 5.74
N GLY A 114 8.04 -19.38 5.61
CA GLY A 114 8.73 -20.01 4.49
C GLY A 114 8.89 -19.05 3.30
N GLY A 115 9.83 -19.36 2.40
CA GLY A 115 10.20 -18.50 1.27
C GLY A 115 11.64 -18.75 0.81
N GLU A 116 12.16 -17.92 -0.07
CA GLU A 116 13.60 -17.90 -0.34
C GLU A 116 14.32 -17.12 0.77
N GLN A 117 15.54 -17.55 1.11
CA GLN A 117 16.43 -16.76 1.96
C GLN A 117 16.66 -15.40 1.30
N MET A 118 16.66 -14.34 2.11
CA MET A 118 16.94 -12.98 1.64
C MET A 118 17.87 -12.24 2.60
N THR A 119 18.47 -11.18 2.10
CA THR A 119 19.23 -10.22 2.90
C THR A 119 18.31 -9.23 3.63
N TRP A 120 18.81 -8.61 4.69
CA TRP A 120 18.15 -7.50 5.38
C TRP A 120 17.74 -6.39 4.41
N ARG A 121 18.66 -5.99 3.53
CA ARG A 121 18.41 -4.96 2.51
C ARG A 121 17.28 -5.32 1.55
N GLU A 122 17.23 -6.57 1.09
CA GLU A 122 16.15 -7.05 0.21
C GLU A 122 14.80 -7.04 0.94
N SER A 123 14.79 -7.35 2.23
CA SER A 123 13.58 -7.35 3.04
C SER A 123 12.92 -5.97 3.12
N LEU A 124 13.70 -4.89 3.11
CA LEU A 124 13.16 -3.53 3.15
C LEU A 124 12.29 -3.27 1.91
N SER A 125 12.78 -3.65 0.73
CA SER A 125 12.05 -3.54 -0.53
C SER A 125 10.86 -4.49 -0.59
N ALA A 126 11.03 -5.74 -0.14
CA ALA A 126 9.96 -6.74 -0.14
C ALA A 126 8.75 -6.32 0.71
N ASN A 127 8.98 -5.49 1.74
CA ASN A 127 7.96 -5.01 2.66
C ASN A 127 7.52 -3.55 2.41
N TYR A 128 7.94 -2.92 1.30
CA TYR A 128 7.65 -1.50 1.02
C TYR A 128 8.04 -0.56 2.18
N THR A 129 9.17 -0.85 2.83
CA THR A 129 9.64 -0.07 3.98
C THR A 129 9.99 1.34 3.53
N ASP A 130 9.41 2.36 4.17
CA ASP A 130 9.75 3.77 3.92
C ASP A 130 10.78 4.30 4.94
N GLY A 131 10.82 3.76 6.17
CA GLY A 131 11.79 4.14 7.22
C GLY A 131 12.21 2.99 8.11
N MET A 132 13.50 2.90 8.42
CA MET A 132 14.07 1.93 9.33
C MET A 132 15.18 2.56 10.17
N LEU A 133 15.10 2.40 11.49
CA LEU A 133 16.12 2.85 12.44
C LEU A 133 16.38 1.74 13.45
N ILE A 134 17.65 1.36 13.64
CA ILE A 134 18.07 0.39 14.66
C ILE A 134 18.92 1.11 15.70
N LEU A 135 18.42 1.09 16.95
CA LEU A 135 19.14 1.60 18.10
C LEU A 135 19.75 0.43 18.89
N HIS A 136 21.06 0.48 19.13
CA HIS A 136 21.75 -0.49 19.98
C HIS A 136 22.62 0.24 21.00
N LYS A 137 22.37 -0.02 22.29
CA LYS A 137 23.08 0.61 23.43
C LYS A 137 23.11 2.14 23.37
N GLY A 138 21.99 2.75 23.01
CA GLY A 138 21.84 4.21 22.94
C GLY A 138 22.50 4.88 21.72
N LYS A 139 22.98 4.08 20.75
CA LYS A 139 23.53 4.59 19.49
C LYS A 139 22.72 4.09 18.29
N ILE A 140 22.61 4.91 17.26
CA ILE A 140 22.08 4.51 15.96
C ILE A 140 23.15 3.70 15.25
N VAL A 141 22.83 2.44 14.93
CA VAL A 141 23.74 1.52 14.22
C VAL A 141 23.31 1.24 12.77
N TYR A 142 22.07 1.62 12.43
CA TYR A 142 21.48 1.51 11.10
C TYR A 142 20.36 2.52 10.92
N GLU A 143 20.34 3.21 9.79
CA GLU A 143 19.29 4.16 9.45
C GLU A 143 19.06 4.18 7.93
N ARG A 144 17.79 4.05 7.50
CA ARG A 144 17.42 4.09 6.09
C ARG A 144 16.09 4.80 5.91
N TYR A 145 16.04 5.64 4.89
CA TYR A 145 14.83 6.29 4.39
C TYR A 145 14.66 5.95 2.93
N LEU A 146 13.44 5.57 2.56
CA LEU A 146 13.05 5.01 1.27
C LEU A 146 11.67 5.58 0.89
N GLY A 147 11.29 5.46 -0.38
CA GLY A 147 9.99 5.94 -0.84
C GLY A 147 9.78 7.43 -0.60
N CYS A 148 8.66 7.77 0.06
CA CYS A 148 8.29 9.16 0.38
C CYS A 148 8.95 9.73 1.63
N LEU A 149 9.55 8.91 2.49
CA LEU A 149 10.08 9.37 3.77
C LEU A 149 11.49 9.94 3.61
N ASP A 150 11.80 10.91 4.46
CA ASP A 150 13.15 11.44 4.68
C ASP A 150 13.40 11.58 6.19
N GLU A 151 14.61 12.00 6.57
CA GLU A 151 15.06 12.13 7.96
C GLU A 151 14.16 13.03 8.83
N THR A 152 13.54 14.03 8.23
CA THR A 152 12.71 15.03 8.92
C THR A 152 11.21 14.83 8.69
N GLY A 153 10.85 13.95 7.75
CA GLY A 153 9.50 13.65 7.35
C GLY A 153 8.69 12.98 8.46
N GLN A 154 7.38 13.18 8.41
CA GLN A 154 6.44 12.50 9.30
C GLN A 154 5.79 11.33 8.57
N HIS A 155 5.52 10.25 9.29
CA HIS A 155 4.89 9.06 8.73
C HIS A 155 3.69 8.64 9.58
N GLY A 156 2.65 8.13 8.94
CA GLY A 156 1.53 7.49 9.62
C GLY A 156 2.00 6.31 10.46
N ALA A 157 1.88 6.41 11.78
CA ALA A 157 2.28 5.35 12.72
C ALA A 157 1.17 4.30 12.96
N MET A 158 -0.04 4.53 12.41
CA MET A 158 -1.20 3.65 12.58
C MET A 158 -1.43 3.28 14.05
N SER A 159 -1.69 2.01 14.34
CA SER A 159 -1.96 1.53 15.70
C SER A 159 -0.77 1.60 16.66
N MET A 160 0.45 1.92 16.22
CA MET A 160 1.58 2.18 17.14
C MET A 160 1.27 3.33 18.11
N THR A 161 0.41 4.27 17.68
CA THR A 161 -0.07 5.38 18.52
C THR A 161 -0.74 4.93 19.81
N LYS A 162 -1.31 3.72 19.86
CA LYS A 162 -1.95 3.17 21.07
C LYS A 162 -0.96 2.92 22.22
N SER A 163 0.33 2.81 21.93
CA SER A 163 1.37 2.65 22.96
C SER A 163 1.72 3.98 23.65
N LEU A 164 1.25 5.12 23.13
CA LEU A 164 1.49 6.45 23.69
C LEU A 164 0.35 6.91 24.63
N THR A 165 -0.75 6.14 24.71
CA THR A 165 -1.95 6.41 25.52
C THR A 165 -2.09 5.38 26.62
#